data_AF-A0A1B6F884-F1
#
_entry.id   AF-A0A1B6F884-F1
#
_cell.length_a   1.000
_cell.length_b   1.000
_cell.length_c   1.000
_cell.angle_alpha   90.00
_cell.angle_beta   90.00
_cell.angle_gamma   90.00
#
_symmetry.space_group_name_H-M   'P 1'
#
loop_
_entity.id
_entity.type
_entity.pdbx_description
1 polymer ?
#
loop_
_entity_poly.entity_id
_entity_poly.type
_entity_poly.pdbx_seq_one_letter_code
_entity_poly.pdbx_strand_id
1 'polypeptide(L)'
;GTDGHQPTDANELFAGEQNANPWWKSQFFISQPVLFGTWDGVFTSCLINIFGVIVFLRSGWVVAQAGILNALLIVLSTVGVALISVLSAVGICERCRMESGGVYFLLAHVLGSRLGGAIGLLYVFGQAVGCSLFVLGLGESLAGLVGLGSSPWA
;
A
#
# COMPACT_ATOMS: atom_id res chain seq x y z
N GLY A 1 13.17 -61.62 -20.81
CA GLY A 1 14.21 -60.60 -20.62
C GLY A 1 13.65 -59.31 -21.16
N THR A 2 13.28 -58.37 -20.30
CA THR A 2 14.15 -57.30 -19.74
C THR A 2 14.38 -56.22 -20.81
N ASP A 3 13.64 -55.11 -20.79
CA ASP A 3 13.81 -53.90 -19.95
C ASP A 3 14.91 -52.96 -20.44
N GLY A 4 14.55 -51.68 -20.53
CA GLY A 4 15.40 -50.55 -20.90
C GLY A 4 14.58 -49.45 -21.59
N HIS A 5 13.52 -48.94 -20.97
CA HIS A 5 13.55 -47.73 -20.13
C HIS A 5 14.31 -46.54 -20.75
N GLN A 6 13.55 -45.66 -21.40
CA GLN A 6 13.90 -44.25 -21.55
C GLN A 6 12.72 -43.45 -20.99
N PRO A 7 12.87 -42.74 -19.86
CA PRO A 7 11.82 -41.86 -19.36
C PRO A 7 11.82 -40.58 -20.20
N THR A 8 10.89 -40.51 -21.14
CA THR A 8 10.18 -39.25 -21.41
C THR A 8 9.36 -38.93 -20.14
N ASP A 9 8.97 -37.67 -19.93
CA ASP A 9 7.98 -37.24 -18.90
C ASP A 9 8.50 -36.51 -17.65
N ALA A 10 9.50 -35.65 -17.80
CA ALA A 10 9.71 -34.55 -16.84
C ALA A 10 8.72 -33.38 -17.05
N ASN A 11 7.95 -33.37 -18.15
CA ASN A 11 7.05 -32.28 -18.52
C ASN A 11 5.56 -32.59 -18.27
N GLU A 12 5.22 -33.80 -17.82
CA GLU A 12 3.84 -34.23 -17.51
C GLU A 12 3.45 -33.92 -16.05
N LEU A 13 4.44 -33.80 -15.14
CA LEU A 13 4.21 -33.57 -13.71
C LEU A 13 3.66 -32.17 -13.36
N PHE A 14 3.60 -31.27 -14.34
CA PHE A 14 3.02 -29.93 -14.20
C PHE A 14 1.82 -29.70 -15.13
N ALA A 15 1.40 -30.70 -15.91
CA ALA A 15 0.27 -30.59 -16.84
C ALA A 15 -1.10 -30.84 -16.16
N GLY A 16 -1.11 -31.27 -14.89
CA GLY A 16 -2.32 -31.64 -14.15
C GLY A 16 -3.01 -30.53 -13.34
N GLU A 17 -2.39 -29.35 -13.17
CA GLU A 17 -2.94 -28.28 -12.31
C GLU A 17 -3.53 -27.08 -13.09
N GLN A 18 -3.84 -27.25 -14.37
CA GLN A 18 -4.40 -26.17 -15.22
C GLN A 18 -5.92 -26.16 -15.37
N ASN A 19 -6.67 -27.00 -14.63
CA ASN A 19 -8.14 -26.94 -14.67
C ASN A 19 -8.78 -27.21 -13.30
N ALA A 20 -8.49 -26.33 -12.35
CA ALA A 20 -9.26 -26.21 -11.12
C ALA A 20 -9.73 -24.76 -10.96
N ASN A 21 -10.46 -24.27 -11.96
CA ASN A 21 -11.27 -23.06 -11.80
C ASN A 21 -12.64 -23.52 -11.31
N PRO A 22 -12.98 -23.41 -10.01
CA PRO A 22 -14.29 -23.83 -9.56
C PRO A 22 -15.35 -22.84 -10.09
N TRP A 23 -16.44 -23.37 -10.64
CA TRP A 23 -17.50 -22.62 -11.33
C TRP A 23 -18.15 -21.51 -10.48
N TRP A 24 -18.03 -21.57 -9.15
CA TRP A 24 -18.57 -20.57 -8.22
C TRP A 24 -17.73 -19.29 -8.11
N LYS A 25 -16.52 -19.25 -8.68
CA LYS A 25 -15.66 -18.04 -8.67
C LYS A 25 -15.83 -17.15 -9.92
N SER A 26 -16.51 -17.65 -10.95
CA SER A 26 -16.50 -17.03 -12.29
C SER A 26 -17.58 -15.97 -12.52
N GLN A 27 -18.52 -15.78 -11.59
CA GLN A 27 -19.67 -14.88 -11.79
C GLN A 27 -19.77 -13.69 -10.83
N PHE A 28 -18.95 -13.60 -9.78
CA PHE A 28 -19.05 -12.49 -8.82
C PHE A 28 -18.14 -11.29 -9.14
N PHE A 29 -17.16 -11.46 -10.04
CA PHE A 29 -16.11 -10.47 -10.32
C PHE A 29 -16.06 -10.01 -11.79
N ILE A 30 -17.19 -10.00 -12.51
CA ILE A 30 -17.34 -9.06 -13.65
C ILE A 30 -17.54 -7.66 -13.05
N SER A 31 -16.54 -7.16 -12.34
CA SER A 31 -16.21 -5.75 -12.47
C SER A 31 -15.50 -5.69 -13.81
N GLN A 32 -16.14 -5.09 -14.82
CA GLN A 32 -15.38 -4.61 -15.96
C GLN A 32 -14.19 -3.85 -15.39
N PRO A 33 -12.95 -4.05 -15.88
CA PRO A 33 -11.86 -3.17 -15.52
C PRO A 33 -12.26 -1.80 -16.08
N VAL A 34 -12.96 -1.01 -15.28
CA VAL A 34 -13.06 0.42 -15.53
C VAL A 34 -11.60 0.86 -15.45
N LEU A 35 -11.01 1.21 -16.59
CA LEU A 35 -9.68 1.78 -16.61
C LEU A 35 -9.81 3.11 -15.87
N PHE A 36 -9.58 3.07 -14.56
CA PHE A 36 -9.47 4.28 -13.77
C PHE A 36 -8.33 5.08 -14.39
N GLY A 37 -8.65 6.27 -14.89
CA GLY A 37 -7.62 7.18 -15.39
C GLY A 37 -6.61 7.48 -14.29
N THR A 38 -5.37 7.79 -14.65
CA THR A 38 -4.30 8.11 -13.68
C THR A 38 -4.70 9.20 -12.69
N TRP A 39 -5.50 10.16 -13.17
CA TRP A 39 -6.06 11.25 -12.37
C TRP A 39 -7.15 10.81 -11.40
N ASP A 40 -8.10 10.01 -11.87
CA ASP A 40 -9.28 9.65 -11.07
C ASP A 40 -8.96 8.55 -10.05
N GLY A 41 -8.13 7.57 -10.45
CA GLY A 41 -7.77 6.44 -9.60
C GLY A 41 -6.60 6.72 -8.66
N VAL A 42 -5.45 7.12 -9.21
CA VAL A 42 -4.18 7.11 -8.45
C VAL A 42 -3.95 8.43 -7.74
N PHE A 43 -4.13 9.56 -8.44
CA PHE A 43 -3.88 10.87 -7.85
C PHE A 43 -4.84 11.18 -6.69
N THR A 44 -6.15 11.00 -6.91
CA THR A 44 -7.17 11.22 -5.87
C THR A 44 -6.93 10.33 -4.64
N SER A 45 -6.66 9.05 -4.84
CA SER A 45 -6.38 8.10 -3.75
C SER A 45 -5.12 8.47 -2.95
N CYS A 46 -4.04 8.85 -3.64
CA CYS A 46 -2.80 9.29 -3.00
C CYS A 46 -3.00 10.59 -2.21
N LEU A 47 -3.73 11.55 -2.79
CA LEU A 47 -4.00 12.84 -2.19
C LEU A 47 -4.83 12.72 -0.91
N ILE A 48 -5.84 11.85 -0.90
CA ILE A 48 -6.65 11.54 0.30
C ILE A 48 -5.78 10.92 1.41
N ASN A 49 -4.87 10.01 1.05
CA ASN A 49 -3.99 9.36 2.02
C ASN A 49 -2.96 10.33 2.63
N ILE A 50 -2.48 11.31 1.86
CA ILE A 50 -1.52 12.32 2.34
C ILE A 50 -2.22 13.41 3.18
N PHE A 51 -3.37 13.92 2.74
CA PHE A 51 -4.13 14.97 3.45
C PHE A 51 -4.97 14.45 4.62
N GLY A 52 -4.63 13.30 5.18
CA GLY A 52 -5.42 12.68 6.23
C GLY A 52 -5.53 13.52 7.52
N VAL A 53 -6.42 13.07 8.40
CA VAL A 53 -6.86 13.78 9.62
C VAL A 53 -5.71 14.29 10.50
N ILE A 54 -4.58 13.57 10.48
CA ILE A 54 -3.40 13.77 11.32
C ILE A 54 -2.72 15.13 11.03
N VAL A 55 -2.77 15.60 9.78
CA VAL A 55 -2.20 16.90 9.39
C VAL A 55 -3.00 18.04 10.01
N PHE A 56 -4.31 17.94 10.08
CA PHE A 56 -5.16 19.02 10.59
C PHE A 56 -5.08 19.17 12.11
N LEU A 57 -5.05 18.08 12.88
CA LEU A 57 -4.96 18.16 14.35
C LEU A 57 -3.56 18.53 14.84
N ARG A 58 -2.51 18.10 14.15
CA ARG A 58 -1.13 18.23 14.63
C ARG A 58 -0.37 19.45 14.07
N SER A 59 -0.65 19.87 12.83
CA SER A 59 0.11 20.96 12.19
C SER A 59 0.00 22.28 12.94
N GLY A 60 -1.19 22.60 13.48
CA GLY A 60 -1.40 23.81 14.27
C GLY A 60 -0.55 23.86 15.53
N TRP A 61 -0.46 22.75 16.27
CA TRP A 61 0.38 22.67 17.48
C TRP A 61 1.88 22.69 17.15
N VAL A 62 2.28 21.99 16.07
CA VAL A 62 3.70 21.96 15.63
C VAL A 62 4.18 23.34 15.19
N VAL A 63 3.38 24.07 14.40
CA VAL A 63 3.73 25.45 14.00
C VAL A 63 3.81 26.38 15.21
N ALA A 64 2.91 26.21 16.19
CA ALA A 64 2.88 27.03 17.39
C ALA A 64 4.10 26.82 18.31
N GLN A 65 4.61 25.58 18.41
CA GLN A 65 5.75 25.26 19.27
C GLN A 65 7.11 25.39 18.57
N ALA A 66 7.22 24.95 17.31
CA ALA A 66 8.49 24.94 16.58
C ALA A 66 8.80 26.29 15.89
N GLY A 67 7.79 27.13 15.67
CA GLY A 67 7.89 28.37 14.90
C GLY A 67 7.81 28.13 13.38
N ILE A 68 7.51 29.20 12.62
CA ILE A 68 7.20 29.11 11.18
C ILE A 68 8.36 28.58 10.35
N LEU A 69 9.60 28.97 10.68
CA LEU A 69 10.80 28.63 9.89
C LEU A 69 11.19 27.16 10.05
N ASN A 70 11.16 26.65 11.29
CA ASN A 70 11.46 25.25 11.57
C ASN A 70 10.36 24.33 11.06
N ALA A 71 9.09 24.72 11.18
CA ALA A 71 7.97 23.96 10.62
C ALA A 71 8.09 23.85 9.09
N LEU A 72 8.48 24.93 8.39
CA LEU A 72 8.72 24.91 6.95
C LEU A 72 9.87 23.96 6.57
N LEU A 73 10.97 23.97 7.35
CA LEU A 73 12.11 23.08 7.13
C LEU A 73 11.71 21.61 7.29
N ILE A 74 10.94 21.27 8.33
CA ILE A 74 10.42 19.92 8.56
C ILE A 74 9.58 19.46 7.36
N VAL A 75 8.64 20.28 6.90
CA VAL A 75 7.78 19.95 5.74
C VAL A 75 8.62 19.74 4.47
N LEU A 76 9.58 20.63 4.20
CA LEU A 76 10.47 20.50 3.05
C LEU A 76 11.31 19.21 3.11
N SER A 77 11.85 18.87 4.29
CA SER A 77 12.58 17.61 4.48
C SER A 77 11.69 16.39 4.26
N THR A 78 10.45 16.39 4.77
CA THR A 78 9.49 15.29 4.55
C THR A 78 9.17 15.12 3.07
N VAL A 79 8.87 16.21 2.35
CA VAL A 79 8.61 16.18 0.92
C VAL A 79 9.85 15.71 0.15
N GLY A 80 11.05 16.14 0.55
CA GLY A 80 12.30 15.67 -0.04
C GLY A 80 12.48 14.15 0.06
N VAL A 81 12.26 13.57 1.24
CA VAL A 81 12.34 12.11 1.45
C VAL A 81 11.28 11.37 0.62
N ALA A 82 10.05 11.89 0.57
CA ALA A 82 8.97 11.30 -0.23
C ALA A 82 9.31 11.30 -1.73
N LEU A 83 9.83 12.42 -2.27
CA LEU A 83 10.22 12.53 -3.67
C LEU A 83 11.34 11.56 -4.03
N ILE A 84 12.37 11.43 -3.18
CA ILE A 84 13.47 10.46 -3.40
C ILE A 84 12.93 9.03 -3.47
N SER A 85 11.98 8.67 -2.58
CA SER A 85 11.37 7.34 -2.56
C SER A 85 10.51 7.07 -3.80
N VAL A 86 9.71 8.06 -4.23
CA VAL A 86 8.86 7.94 -5.42
C VAL A 86 9.71 7.86 -6.69
N LEU A 87 10.74 8.70 -6.84
CA LEU A 87 11.65 8.64 -7.99
C LEU A 87 12.36 7.28 -8.08
N SER A 88 12.75 6.70 -6.94
CA SER A 88 13.31 5.34 -6.90
C SER A 88 12.31 4.30 -7.36
N ALA A 89 11.06 4.38 -6.91
CA ALA A 89 10.00 3.45 -7.31
C ALA A 89 9.70 3.55 -8.82
N VAL A 90 9.65 4.77 -9.38
CA VAL A 90 9.44 4.99 -10.82
C VAL A 90 10.56 4.32 -11.64
N GLY A 91 11.83 4.48 -11.24
CA GLY A 91 12.94 3.84 -11.93
C GLY A 91 12.91 2.30 -11.89
N ILE A 92 12.34 1.71 -10.83
CA ILE A 92 12.10 0.27 -10.74
C ILE A 92 10.99 -0.14 -11.70
N CYS A 93 9.88 0.60 -11.73
CA CYS A 93 8.75 0.37 -12.61
C CYS A 93 9.13 0.44 -14.10
N GLU A 94 10.01 1.36 -14.49
CA GLU A 94 10.48 1.49 -15.88
C GLU A 94 11.31 0.28 -16.35
N ARG A 95 12.03 -0.40 -15.44
CA ARG A 95 12.85 -1.58 -15.76
C ARG A 95 12.09 -2.90 -15.66
N CYS A 96 10.93 -2.92 -15.01
CA CYS A 96 10.17 -4.14 -14.79
C CYS A 96 9.03 -4.26 -15.79
N ARG A 97 9.00 -5.36 -16.56
CA ARG A 97 7.89 -5.63 -17.48
C ARG A 97 6.64 -5.97 -16.67
N MET A 98 5.67 -5.06 -16.70
CA MET A 98 4.45 -5.13 -15.89
C MET A 98 3.53 -6.24 -16.41
N GLU A 99 3.71 -7.44 -15.88
CA GLU A 99 2.66 -8.47 -15.91
C GLU A 99 1.56 -8.05 -14.92
N SER A 100 0.32 -8.50 -15.12
CA SER A 100 -0.91 -8.07 -14.42
C SER A 100 -0.91 -8.37 -12.91
N GLY A 101 0.06 -7.87 -12.16
CA GLY A 101 0.20 -7.95 -10.72
C GLY A 101 0.47 -6.56 -10.15
N GLY A 102 -0.06 -6.27 -8.98
CA GLY A 102 0.12 -4.98 -8.31
C GLY A 102 1.56 -4.72 -7.84
N VAL A 103 1.74 -3.63 -7.08
CA VAL A 103 3.05 -3.16 -6.60
C VAL A 103 3.83 -4.25 -5.84
N TYR A 104 3.17 -5.07 -5.00
CA TYR A 104 3.83 -6.15 -4.27
C TYR A 104 4.42 -7.24 -5.19
N PHE A 105 3.74 -7.58 -6.28
CA PHE A 105 4.24 -8.55 -7.26
C PHE A 105 5.50 -8.02 -7.94
N LEU A 106 5.51 -6.72 -8.28
CA LEU A 106 6.68 -6.03 -8.83
C LEU A 106 7.88 -6.07 -7.86
N LEU A 107 7.66 -5.70 -6.59
CA LEU A 107 8.72 -5.69 -5.57
C LEU A 107 9.26 -7.10 -5.28
N ALA A 108 8.39 -8.11 -5.18
CA ALA A 108 8.80 -9.49 -4.94
C ALA A 108 9.65 -10.05 -6.11
N HIS A 109 9.38 -9.61 -7.34
CA HIS A 109 10.16 -10.01 -8.52
C HIS A 109 11.57 -9.39 -8.53
N VAL A 110 11.73 -8.15 -8.06
CA VAL A 110 13.01 -7.41 -8.10
C VAL A 110 13.90 -7.69 -6.88
N LEU A 111 13.31 -7.85 -5.69
CA LEU A 111 14.05 -8.02 -4.43
C LEU A 111 14.21 -9.50 -4.00
N GLY A 112 13.51 -10.42 -4.68
CA GLY A 112 13.48 -11.83 -4.32
C GLY A 112 12.60 -12.13 -3.09
N SER A 113 12.25 -13.40 -2.91
CA SER A 113 11.24 -13.85 -1.93
C SER A 113 11.57 -13.53 -0.47
N ARG A 114 12.86 -13.48 -0.10
CA ARG A 114 13.30 -13.22 1.29
C ARG A 114 13.11 -11.76 1.71
N LEU A 115 13.46 -10.80 0.86
CA LEU A 115 13.32 -9.37 1.16
C LEU A 115 11.88 -8.87 0.91
N GLY A 116 11.20 -9.40 -0.11
CA GLY A 116 9.82 -9.05 -0.40
C GLY A 116 8.86 -9.35 0.75
N GLY A 117 9.03 -10.51 1.42
CA GLY A 117 8.20 -10.88 2.57
C GLY A 117 8.39 -9.96 3.79
N ALA A 118 9.64 -9.59 4.11
CA ALA A 118 9.93 -8.70 5.23
C ALA A 118 9.40 -7.27 5.00
N ILE A 119 9.61 -6.72 3.79
CA ILE A 119 9.09 -5.39 3.42
C ILE A 119 7.57 -5.40 3.39
N GLY A 120 6.94 -6.47 2.88
CA GLY A 120 5.49 -6.63 2.88
C GLY A 120 4.89 -6.65 4.29
N LEU A 121 5.55 -7.34 5.24
CA LEU A 121 5.10 -7.40 6.62
C LEU A 121 5.23 -6.05 7.34
N LEU A 122 6.30 -5.30 7.08
CA LEU A 122 6.45 -3.93 7.56
C LEU A 122 5.38 -2.99 6.97
N TYR A 123 5.07 -3.15 5.68
CA TYR A 123 4.07 -2.33 5.00
C TYR A 123 2.65 -2.57 5.55
N VAL A 124 2.23 -3.83 5.73
CA VAL A 124 0.89 -4.11 6.30
C VAL A 124 0.77 -3.61 7.74
N PHE A 125 1.83 -3.74 8.53
CA PHE A 125 1.87 -3.20 9.89
C PHE A 125 1.76 -1.67 9.88
N GLY A 126 2.52 -0.99 9.02
CA GLY A 126 2.44 0.46 8.84
C GLY A 126 1.03 0.93 8.45
N GLN A 127 0.37 0.22 7.53
CA GLN A 127 -1.00 0.54 7.13
C GLN A 127 -2.03 0.28 8.25
N ALA A 128 -1.83 -0.75 9.08
CA ALA A 128 -2.68 -0.99 10.25
C ALA A 128 -2.58 0.17 11.27
N VAL A 129 -1.35 0.64 11.55
CA VAL A 129 -1.11 1.79 12.42
C VAL A 129 -1.69 3.07 11.82
N GLY A 130 -1.52 3.30 10.51
CA GLY A 130 -2.11 4.43 9.80
C GLY A 130 -3.64 4.47 9.92
N CYS A 131 -4.31 3.32 9.75
CA CYS A 131 -5.75 3.20 9.94
C CYS A 131 -6.16 3.55 11.39
N SER A 132 -5.41 3.06 12.39
CA SER A 132 -5.66 3.41 13.79
C SER A 132 -5.53 4.92 14.05
N LEU A 133 -4.52 5.58 13.50
CA LEU A 133 -4.32 7.03 13.63
C LEU A 133 -5.45 7.85 12.99
N PHE A 134 -6.00 7.39 11.87
CA PHE A 134 -7.17 8.05 11.27
C PHE A 134 -8.42 7.94 12.14
N VAL A 135 -8.67 6.77 12.73
CA VAL A 135 -9.79 6.58 13.68
C VAL A 135 -9.59 7.43 14.94
N LEU A 136 -8.37 7.49 15.47
CA LEU A 136 -8.05 8.31 16.64
C LEU A 136 -8.29 9.79 16.39
N GLY A 137 -7.82 10.34 15.26
CA GLY A 137 -8.03 11.77 14.96
C GLY A 137 -9.51 12.11 14.69
N LEU A 138 -10.29 11.17 14.16
CA LEU A 138 -11.75 11.29 14.11
C LEU A 138 -12.35 11.32 15.52
N GLY A 139 -11.90 10.43 16.41
CA GLY A 139 -12.31 10.39 17.81
C GLY A 139 -12.01 11.69 18.56
N GLU A 140 -10.81 12.24 18.43
CA GLU A 140 -10.42 13.52 19.03
C GLU A 140 -11.27 14.67 18.51
N SER A 141 -11.51 14.72 17.19
CA SER A 141 -12.33 15.76 16.57
C SER A 141 -13.79 15.68 17.03
N LEU A 142 -14.36 14.48 17.12
CA LEU A 142 -15.72 14.25 17.62
C LEU A 142 -15.84 14.57 19.11
N ALA A 143 -14.86 14.18 19.93
CA ALA A 143 -14.83 14.51 21.35
C ALA A 143 -14.78 16.04 21.58
N GLY A 144 -13.98 16.75 20.78
CA GLY A 144 -13.96 18.20 20.76
C GLY A 144 -15.29 18.83 20.34
N LEU A 145 -15.97 18.26 19.34
CA LEU A 145 -17.25 18.75 18.82
C LEU A 145 -18.43 18.51 19.79
N VAL A 146 -18.47 17.35 20.45
CA VAL A 146 -19.54 16.96 21.39
C VAL A 146 -19.39 17.67 22.75
N GLY A 147 -18.26 18.35 23.00
CA GLY A 147 -18.06 19.14 24.23
C GLY A 147 -17.80 18.28 25.47
N LEU A 148 -17.38 17.02 25.30
CA LEU A 148 -17.05 16.11 26.41
C LEU A 148 -15.76 16.49 27.16
N GLY A 149 -15.10 17.59 26.80
CA GLY A 149 -13.92 18.12 27.51
C GLY A 149 -14.18 18.65 28.92
N SER A 150 -15.44 18.63 29.41
CA SER A 150 -15.81 19.13 30.74
C SER A 150 -16.34 18.06 31.72
N SER A 151 -16.25 16.76 31.41
CA SER A 151 -16.64 15.71 32.35
C SER A 151 -15.42 15.10 33.08
N PRO A 152 -15.45 14.95 34.42
CA PRO A 152 -14.27 14.60 35.23
C PRO A 152 -13.74 13.16 35.11
N TRP A 153 -14.25 12.36 34.18
CA TRP A 153 -14.00 10.91 34.09
C TRP A 153 -13.39 10.48 32.75
N ALA A 154 -12.86 11.43 31.97
CA ALA A 154 -12.04 11.18 30.79
C ALA A 154 -10.55 11.20 31.15
#